data_AF-A0A2X2WVM5-F1
#
_entry.id   AF-A0A2X2WVM5-F1
#
_cell.length_a   1.000
_cell.length_b   1.000
_cell.length_c   1.000
_cell.angle_alpha   90.00
_cell.angle_beta   90.00
_cell.angle_gamma   90.00
#
_symmetry.space_group_name_H-M   'P 1'
#
loop_
_entity.id
_entity.type
_entity.pdbx_description
1 polymer ?
#
loop_
_entity_poly.entity_id
_entity_poly.type
_entity_poly.pdbx_seq_one_letter_code
_entity_poly.pdbx_strand_id
1 'polypeptide(L)' 'MLDYIFQHVDKVHFHIGKENFRSQKALEKLGGIKIAEEEVAYFAEPTRTNFVYEIKKDDWA' A
#
# COMPACT_ATOMS: atom_id res chain seq x y z
N MET A 1 13.33 6.99 -1.24
CA MET A 1 11.97 7.57 -1.06
C MET A 1 11.42 7.20 0.29
N LEU A 2 11.31 5.90 0.61
CA LEU A 2 10.93 5.43 1.96
C LEU A 2 11.94 5.89 3.02
N ASP A 3 13.24 5.84 2.73
CA ASP A 3 14.30 6.37 3.62
C ASP A 3 14.12 7.86 3.97
N TYR A 4 13.56 8.64 3.03
CA TYR A 4 13.31 10.05 3.24
C TYR A 4 12.02 10.26 4.06
N ILE A 5 10.92 9.63 3.65
CA ILE A 5 9.62 9.86 4.31
C ILE A 5 9.64 9.36 5.76
N PHE A 6 10.38 8.30 6.08
CA PHE A 6 10.53 7.80 7.46
C PHE A 6 11.34 8.73 8.38
N GLN A 7 11.92 9.81 7.87
CA GLN A 7 12.43 10.90 8.72
C GLN A 7 11.28 11.72 9.34
N HIS A 8 10.05 11.59 8.80
CA HIS A 8 8.90 12.43 9.13
C HIS A 8 7.67 11.66 9.59
N VAL A 9 7.54 10.36 9.27
CA VAL A 9 6.39 9.53 9.64
C VAL A 9 6.83 8.17 10.16
N ASP A 10 5.97 7.52 10.96
CA ASP A 10 6.24 6.19 11.52
C ASP A 10 5.70 5.05 10.64
N LYS A 11 4.82 5.35 9.69
CA LYS A 11 4.22 4.36 8.79
C LYS A 11 3.77 4.99 7.47
N VAL A 12 3.74 4.18 6.42
CA VAL A 12 3.24 4.54 5.09
C VAL A 12 2.21 3.53 4.63
N HIS A 13 1.08 4.01 4.14
CA HIS A 13 0.03 3.19 3.53
C HIS A 13 0.05 3.28 2.01
N PHE A 14 -0.14 2.14 1.36
CA PHE A 14 -0.22 2.00 -0.08
C PHE A 14 -1.53 1.33 -0.46
N HIS A 15 -2.34 2.02 -1.27
CA HIS A 15 -3.58 1.46 -1.81
C HIS A 15 -3.28 0.91 -3.20
N ILE A 16 -3.42 -0.41 -3.37
CA ILE A 16 -3.09 -1.12 -4.61
C ILE A 16 -4.32 -1.89 -5.07
N GLY A 17 -4.71 -1.72 -6.33
CA GLY A 17 -5.81 -2.49 -6.92
C GLY A 17 -5.65 -3.99 -6.75
N LYS A 18 -6.75 -4.69 -6.42
CA LYS A 18 -6.82 -6.13 -6.18
C LYS A 18 -6.28 -6.97 -7.35
N GLU A 19 -6.38 -6.45 -8.57
CA GLU A 19 -5.89 -7.11 -9.78
C GLU A 19 -4.49 -6.64 -10.20
N ASN A 20 -3.91 -5.65 -9.53
CA ASN A 20 -2.57 -5.16 -9.81
C ASN A 20 -1.51 -6.04 -9.10
N PHE A 21 -1.42 -7.29 -9.57
CA PHE A 21 -0.51 -8.30 -9.02
C PHE A 21 0.96 -7.86 -9.02
N ARG A 22 1.37 -7.08 -10.03
CA ARG A 22 2.74 -6.57 -10.12
C ARG A 22 3.07 -5.65 -8.95
N SER A 23 2.22 -4.66 -8.68
CA SER A 23 2.45 -3.72 -7.57
C SER A 23 2.31 -4.40 -6.21
N GLN A 24 1.36 -5.33 -6.05
CA GLN A 24 1.24 -6.15 -4.84
C GLN A 24 2.53 -6.91 -4.55
N LYS A 25 3.06 -7.64 -5.54
CA LYS A 25 4.31 -8.39 -5.40
C LYS A 25 5.53 -7.50 -5.21
N ALA A 26 5.56 -6.32 -5.82
CA ALA A 26 6.64 -5.36 -5.62
C ALA A 26 6.65 -4.86 -4.17
N LEU A 27 5.48 -4.54 -3.61
CA LEU A 27 5.38 -4.02 -2.26
C LEU A 27 5.62 -5.09 -1.19
N GLU A 28 5.14 -6.31 -1.41
CA GLU A 28 5.46 -7.48 -0.55
C GLU A 28 6.99 -7.71 -0.47
N LYS A 29 7.71 -7.58 -1.59
CA LYS A 29 9.18 -7.69 -1.61
C LYS A 29 9.89 -6.57 -0.85
N LEU A 30 9.26 -5.40 -0.74
CA LEU A 30 9.77 -4.26 0.03
C LEU A 30 9.40 -4.35 1.52
N GLY A 31 8.76 -5.45 1.97
CA GLY A 31 8.34 -5.63 3.36
C GLY A 31 6.96 -5.08 3.68
N GLY A 32 6.18 -4.66 2.67
CA GLY A 32 4.80 -4.22 2.88
C GLY A 32 3.86 -5.36 3.24
N ILE A 33 3.04 -5.14 4.26
CA ILE A 33 2.09 -6.13 4.79
C ILE A 33 0.67 -5.67 4.43
N LYS A 34 -0.15 -6.55 3.83
CA LYS A 34 -1.57 -6.25 3.60
C LYS A 34 -2.30 -6.17 4.95
N ILE A 35 -2.88 -5.02 5.25
CA ILE A 35 -3.62 -4.76 6.49
C ILE A 35 -5.12 -4.60 6.28
N ALA A 36 -5.57 -4.25 5.07
CA ALA A 36 -6.99 -4.08 4.78
C ALA A 36 -7.34 -4.29 3.30
N GLU A 37 -8.64 -4.30 3.03
CA GLU A 37 -9.27 -4.32 1.71
C GLU A 37 -10.39 -3.28 1.71
N GLU A 38 -10.37 -2.37 0.72
CA GLU A 38 -11.25 -1.22 0.65
C GLU A 38 -11.95 -1.16 -0.71
N GLU A 39 -13.24 -0.83 -0.71
CA GLU A 39 -13.95 -0.49 -1.93
C GLU A 39 -13.74 1.00 -2.26
N VAL A 40 -13.21 1.25 -3.44
CA VAL A 40 -12.96 2.57 -3.98
C VAL A 40 -13.93 2.81 -5.13
N ALA A 41 -14.90 3.68 -4.90
CA ALA A 41 -15.82 4.15 -5.92
C ALA A 41 -15.34 5.52 -6.41
N TYR A 42 -14.80 5.57 -7.64
CA TYR A 42 -14.59 6.84 -8.33
C TYR A 42 -15.87 7.25 -9.06
N PHE A 43 -16.14 8.55 -9.13
CA PHE A 43 -17.34 9.07 -9.78
C PHE A 43 -17.41 8.59 -11.24
N ALA A 44 -18.52 7.93 -11.61
CA ALA A 44 -18.75 7.32 -12.92
C ALA A 44 -17.82 6.15 -13.32
N GLU A 45 -17.02 5.59 -12.40
CA GLU A 45 -16.30 4.34 -12.62
C GLU A 45 -16.95 3.18 -11.85
N PRO A 46 -16.78 1.92 -12.31
CA PRO A 46 -17.12 0.76 -11.50
C PRO A 46 -16.38 0.80 -10.16
N THR A 47 -17.04 0.39 -9.09
CA THR A 47 -16.39 0.17 -7.80
C THR A 47 -15.22 -0.79 -7.98
N ARG A 48 -14.03 -0.37 -7.54
CA ARG A 48 -12.83 -1.19 -7.58
C ARG A 48 -12.40 -1.52 -6.17
N THR A 49 -11.91 -2.73 -5.97
CA THR A 49 -11.35 -3.14 -4.70
C THR A 49 -9.86 -2.87 -4.67
N ASN A 50 -9.39 -2.14 -3.65
CA ASN A 50 -7.98 -1.97 -3.35
C ASN A 50 -7.60 -2.77 -2.11
N PHE A 51 -6.35 -3.24 -2.07
CA PHE A 51 -5.70 -3.70 -0.85
C PHE A 51 -4.90 -2.55 -0.27
N VAL A 52 -4.97 -2.39 1.05
CA VAL A 52 -4.12 -1.46 1.80
C VAL A 52 -2.95 -2.24 2.35
N TYR A 53 -1.75 -1.82 1.99
CA TYR A 53 -0.51 -2.33 2.54
C TYR A 53 0.14 -1.28 3.44
N GLU A 54 0.81 -1.73 4.50
CA GLU A 54 1.54 -0.90 5.45
C GLU A 54 3.03 -1.28 5.46
N ILE A 55 3.89 -0.27 5.50
CA ILE A 55 5.30 -0.40 5.92
C ILE A 55 5.49 0.52 7.12
N LYS A 56 6.01 -0.02 8.22
CA LYS A 56 6.38 0.76 9.40
C LYS A 56 7.86 1.12 9.35
N LYS A 57 8.20 2.24 9.95
CA LYS A 57 9.59 2.68 10.11
C LYS A 57 10.44 1.65 10.87
N ASP A 58 9.87 1.03 11.91
CA ASP A 58 10.56 0.02 12.72
C ASP A 58 10.91 -1.26 11.93
N ASP A 59 10.14 -1.53 10.86
CA ASP A 59 10.37 -2.67 9.97
C ASP A 59 11.25 -2.30 8.75
N TRP A 60 11.65 -1.02 8.63
CA TRP A 60 12.43 -0.47 7.52
C TRP A 60 13.90 -0.24 7.94
N ALA A 61 14.81 -1.09 7.46
CA ALA A 61 16.24 -1.09 7.78
C ALA A 61 17.11 -0.57 6.63
#